data_AF-A0A955EJ95-F1
#
_entry.id   AF-A0A955EJ95-F1
#
_cell.length_a   1.000
_cell.length_b   1.000
_cell.length_c   1.000
_cell.angle_alpha   90.00
_cell.angle_beta   90.00
_cell.angle_gamma   90.00
#
_symmetry.space_group_name_H-M   'P 1'
#
loop_
_entity.id
_entity.type
_entity.pdbx_description
1 polymer ?
#
loop_
_entity_poly.entity_id
_entity_poly.type
_entity_poly.pdbx_seq_one_letter_code
_entity_poly.pdbx_strand_id
1 'polypeptide(L)' 'TPWDYCCEPSDSLVANSATIQLVGENGQTLEVDPVAAGLNPLDEVVVVGTVGPRPSPTVLTVKATGVHRIEPGGD' A
#
# COMPACT_ATOMS: atom_id res chain seq x y z
N THR A 1 -4.82 -12.74 27.57
CA THR A 1 -5.26 -13.94 26.82
C THR A 1 -4.13 -14.41 25.94
N PRO A 2 -3.87 -15.72 25.73
CA PRO A 2 -2.70 -16.20 24.99
C PRO A 2 -2.68 -15.80 23.50
N TRP A 3 -3.80 -15.25 23.00
CA TRP A 3 -3.94 -14.68 21.66
C TRP A 3 -3.40 -13.24 21.53
N ASP A 4 -3.16 -12.54 22.65
CA ASP A 4 -2.63 -11.17 22.65
C ASP A 4 -1.15 -11.12 22.21
N TYR A 5 -0.48 -12.28 22.16
CA TYR A 5 0.90 -12.44 21.64
C TYR A 5 0.94 -12.70 20.12
N CYS A 6 -0.20 -13.01 19.49
CA CYS A 6 -0.25 -13.40 18.07
C CYS A 6 -0.30 -12.18 17.12
N CYS A 7 -0.47 -10.98 17.66
CA CYS A 7 -0.61 -9.77 16.87
C CYS A 7 0.70 -8.98 16.90
N GLU A 8 1.16 -8.59 15.71
CA GLU A 8 2.24 -7.63 15.55
C GLU A 8 1.85 -6.32 16.29
N PRO A 9 2.74 -5.75 17.13
CA PRO A 9 2.47 -4.48 17.80
C PRO A 9 2.09 -3.38 16.81
N SER A 10 1.16 -2.50 17.21
CA SER A 10 0.69 -1.40 16.36
C SER A 10 1.82 -0.55 15.81
N ASP A 11 2.83 -0.27 16.64
CA ASP A 11 3.96 0.59 16.27
C ASP A 11 4.85 -0.08 15.21
N SER A 12 4.97 -1.41 15.27
CA SER A 12 5.69 -2.20 14.26
C SER A 12 4.93 -2.22 12.94
N LEU A 13 3.60 -2.39 12.97
CA LEU A 13 2.76 -2.30 11.78
C LEU A 13 2.86 -0.91 11.11
N VAL A 14 2.76 0.16 11.90
CA VAL A 14 2.88 1.53 11.38
C VAL A 14 4.24 1.77 10.75
N ALA A 15 5.33 1.39 11.44
CA ALA A 15 6.70 1.58 10.96
C ALA A 15 7.00 0.84 9.64
N ASN A 16 6.28 -0.25 9.38
CA ASN A 16 6.45 -1.09 8.18
C ASN A 16 5.29 -0.95 7.18
N SER A 17 4.47 0.10 7.30
CA SER A 17 3.33 0.34 6.39
C SER A 17 3.52 1.61 5.57
N ALA A 18 2.92 1.60 4.37
CA ALA A 18 2.79 2.76 3.52
C ALA A 18 1.37 2.84 2.96
N THR A 19 0.84 4.06 2.89
CA THR A 19 -0.46 4.34 2.28
C THR A 19 -0.27 4.60 0.79
N ILE A 20 -0.82 3.73 -0.04
CA ILE A 20 -0.77 3.86 -1.50
C ILE A 20 -2.09 4.48 -1.99
N GLN A 21 -2.00 5.67 -2.58
CA GLN A 21 -3.13 6.37 -3.18
C GLN A 21 -3.04 6.26 -4.70
N LEU A 22 -3.98 5.53 -5.31
CA LEU A 22 -4.06 5.42 -6.76
C LEU A 22 -4.52 6.74 -7.36
N VAL A 23 -3.76 7.29 -8.30
CA VAL A 23 -4.08 8.56 -8.95
C VAL A 23 -4.08 8.43 -10.47
N GLY A 24 -4.96 9.19 -11.13
CA GLY A 24 -4.97 9.32 -12.58
C GLY A 24 -3.89 10.28 -13.09
N GLU A 25 -3.80 10.43 -14.42
CA GLU A 25 -2.84 11.35 -15.06
C GLU A 25 -2.98 12.80 -14.60
N ASN A 26 -4.17 13.20 -14.18
CA ASN A 26 -4.48 14.52 -13.64
C ASN A 26 -4.08 14.70 -12.16
N GLY A 27 -3.49 13.67 -11.53
CA GLY A 27 -3.09 13.67 -10.12
C GLY A 27 -4.25 13.58 -9.12
N GLN A 28 -5.48 13.37 -9.59
CA GLN A 28 -6.65 13.13 -8.76
C GLN A 28 -6.74 11.66 -8.38
N THR A 29 -7.30 11.38 -7.19
CA THR A 29 -7.55 10.01 -6.72
C THR A 29 -8.49 9.29 -7.67
N LEU A 30 -8.18 8.04 -7.96
CA LEU A 30 -9.09 7.15 -8.66
C LEU A 30 -10.11 6.57 -7.67
N GLU A 31 -11.39 6.67 -7.98
CA GLU A 31 -12.46 5.96 -7.26
C GLU A 31 -12.57 4.53 -7.82
N VAL A 32 -11.60 3.69 -7.45
CA VAL A 32 -11.55 2.29 -7.87
C VAL A 32 -11.37 1.39 -6.67
N ASP A 33 -12.06 0.24 -6.68
CA ASP A 33 -11.80 -0.85 -5.76
C ASP A 33 -10.56 -1.64 -6.27
N PRO A 34 -9.44 -1.64 -5.53
CA PRO A 34 -8.23 -2.36 -5.94
C PRO A 34 -8.46 -3.86 -6.11
N VAL A 35 -9.41 -4.46 -5.37
CA VAL A 35 -9.72 -5.88 -5.46
C VAL A 35 -10.47 -6.20 -6.73
N ALA A 36 -11.48 -5.41 -7.06
CA ALA A 36 -12.15 -5.50 -8.36
C ALA A 36 -11.21 -5.23 -9.53
N ALA A 37 -10.14 -4.46 -9.32
CA ALA A 37 -9.07 -4.22 -10.30
C ALA A 37 -8.00 -5.33 -10.36
N GLY A 38 -8.12 -6.40 -9.56
CA GLY A 38 -7.29 -7.61 -9.67
C GLY A 38 -6.18 -7.76 -8.64
N LEU A 39 -6.06 -6.85 -7.66
CA LEU A 39 -5.16 -7.00 -6.52
C LEU A 39 -5.83 -7.80 -5.40
N ASN A 40 -5.09 -8.71 -4.78
CA ASN A 40 -5.56 -9.44 -3.61
C ASN A 40 -4.74 -9.07 -2.38
N PRO A 41 -5.31 -9.22 -1.17
CA PRO A 41 -4.52 -9.17 0.05
C PRO A 41 -3.33 -10.14 -0.04
N LEU A 42 -2.17 -9.70 0.46
CA LEU A 42 -0.89 -10.43 0.43
C LEU A 42 -0.21 -10.54 -0.95
N ASP A 43 -0.73 -9.88 -1.99
CA ASP A 43 0.00 -9.75 -3.26
C ASP A 43 1.28 -8.93 -3.05
N GLU A 44 2.38 -9.42 -3.62
CA GLU A 44 3.60 -8.63 -3.76
C GLU A 44 3.50 -7.74 -5.00
N VAL A 45 3.82 -6.45 -4.85
CA VAL A 45 3.62 -5.46 -5.91
C VAL A 45 4.80 -4.51 -6.03
N VAL A 46 5.07 -4.08 -7.26
CA VAL A 46 5.88 -2.91 -7.57
C VAL A 46 4.96 -1.70 -7.70
N VAL A 47 5.22 -0.67 -6.89
CA VAL A 47 4.49 0.60 -6.93
C VAL A 47 5.34 1.67 -7.60
N VAL A 48 4.78 2.32 -8.62
CA VAL A 48 5.40 3.46 -9.31
C VAL A 48 4.61 4.72 -8.99
N GLY A 49 5.30 5.73 -8.50
CA GLY A 49 4.66 6.98 -8.12
C GLY A 49 5.60 7.98 -7.48
N THR A 50 5.02 9.03 -6.92
CA THR A 50 5.75 10.08 -6.21
C THR A 50 5.32 10.14 -4.75
N VAL A 51 6.22 10.58 -3.87
CA VAL A 51 5.90 10.82 -2.46
C VAL A 51 4.81 11.89 -2.35
N GLY A 52 3.72 11.54 -1.66
CA GLY A 52 2.59 12.42 -1.42
C GLY A 52 2.72 13.22 -0.11
N PRO A 53 1.68 14.00 0.24
CA PRO A 53 1.60 14.67 1.52
C PRO A 53 1.73 13.68 2.68
N ARG A 54 2.49 14.09 3.69
CA ARG A 54 2.71 13.35 4.92
C ARG A 54 1.83 13.94 6.03
N PRO A 55 0.67 13.33 6.34
CA PRO A 55 -0.25 13.90 7.34
C PRO A 55 0.31 13.87 8.76
N SER A 56 1.26 12.97 9.05
CA SER A 56 2.04 12.93 10.29
C SER A 56 3.43 12.38 10.01
N PRO A 57 4.44 12.63 10.86
CA PRO A 57 5.81 12.15 10.65
C PRO A 57 5.95 10.64 10.42
N THR A 58 4.99 9.85 10.92
CA THR A 58 4.97 8.38 10.90
C THR A 58 4.30 7.78 9.67
N VAL A 59 3.62 8.58 8.83
CA VAL A 59 2.91 8.07 7.66
C VAL A 59 3.71 8.32 6.39
N LEU A 60 3.97 7.25 5.62
CA LEU A 60 4.43 7.37 4.25
C LEU A 60 3.23 7.27 3.31
N THR A 61 3.01 8.30 2.49
CA THR A 61 2.00 8.29 1.43
C THR A 61 2.70 8.28 0.07
N VAL A 62 2.26 7.41 -0.83
CA VAL A 62 2.70 7.39 -2.24
C VAL A 62 1.49 7.66 -3.12
N LYS A 63 1.59 8.67 -4.00
CA LYS A 63 0.65 8.87 -5.09
C LYS A 63 1.09 8.00 -6.26
N ALA A 64 0.44 6.86 -6.41
CA ALA A 64 0.79 5.84 -7.38
C ALA A 64 0.10 6.08 -8.72
N THR A 65 0.91 6.15 -9.78
CA THR A 65 0.46 6.18 -11.18
C THR A 65 0.51 4.80 -11.83
N GLY A 66 1.13 3.81 -11.17
CA GLY A 66 1.16 2.42 -11.58
C GLY A 66 1.36 1.46 -10.41
N VAL A 67 0.69 0.31 -10.47
CA VAL A 67 0.88 -0.81 -9.54
C VAL A 67 0.94 -2.09 -10.37
N HIS A 68 2.00 -2.86 -10.21
CA HIS A 68 2.23 -4.10 -10.94
C HIS A 68 2.40 -5.24 -9.95
N ARG A 69 1.56 -6.28 -10.04
CA ARG A 69 1.74 -7.49 -9.24
C ARG A 69 2.93 -8.29 -9.75
N ILE A 70 3.74 -8.79 -8.82
CA ILE A 70 4.80 -9.75 -9.10
C ILE A 70 4.17 -11.14 -9.11
N GLU A 71 4.41 -11.92 -10.17
CA GLU A 71 3.95 -13.31 -10.22
C GLU A 71 4.85 -14.21 -9.36
N PRO A 72 4.29 -15.20 -8.63
CA PRO A 72 5.11 -16.09 -7.82
C PRO A 72 6.11 -16.86 -8.68
N GLY A 73 7.41 -16.64 -8.46
CA GLY A 73 8.52 -17.35 -9.12
C GLY A 73 9.22 -16.58 -10.26
N GLY A 74 8.93 -15.29 -10.45
CA GLY A 74 9.70 -14.43 -11.35
C GLY A 74 10.86 -13.77 -10.60
N ASP A 75 12.06 -14.35 -10.70
CA ASP A 75 13.33 -13.65 -10.47
C ASP A 75 13.59 -12.61 -11.58
#